data_AF-A0A3P8A6C2-F1
#
_entry.id   AF-A0A3P8A6C2-F1
#
_cell.length_a   1.000
_cell.length_b   1.000
_cell.length_c   1.000
_cell.angle_alpha   90.00
_cell.angle_beta   90.00
_cell.angle_gamma   90.00
#
_symmetry.space_group_name_H-M   'P 1'
#
loop_
_entity.id
_entity.type
_entity.pdbx_description
1 polymer ?
#
loop_
_entity_poly.entity_id
_entity_poly.type
_entity_poly.pdbx_seq_one_letter_code
_entity_poly.pdbx_strand_id
1 'polypeptide(L)'
;MLLVLLMTNVLCYLYHEIWEDGRKLQISPDICSSNRYCVSVIYRDPNPVKKNGYSMGCDRVDCDESDGVDAAEWRSLTDGMRCRKHHDYGRQGEICCCKQELCNAVVALIIVFPPFFLL
;
A
#
# COMPACT_ATOMS: atom_id res chain seq x y z
N MET A 1 24.61 22.75 20.40
CA MET A 1 23.36 21.95 20.34
C MET A 1 23.19 21.44 18.93
N LEU A 2 23.73 20.27 18.63
CA LEU A 2 23.58 19.61 17.33
C LEU A 2 22.32 18.74 17.43
N LEU A 3 21.19 19.25 16.96
CA LEU A 3 19.98 18.45 16.79
C LEU A 3 20.26 17.51 15.61
N VAL A 4 20.83 16.34 15.90
CA VAL A 4 20.77 15.21 14.97
C VAL A 4 19.29 14.86 14.91
N LEU A 5 18.59 15.37 13.90
CA LEU A 5 17.33 14.83 13.46
C LEU A 5 17.61 13.35 13.18
N LEU A 6 17.34 12.49 14.15
CA LEU A 6 17.22 11.06 13.96
C LEU A 6 16.10 10.90 12.94
N MET A 7 16.45 10.87 11.65
CA MET A 7 15.56 10.39 10.62
C MET A 7 15.40 8.90 10.90
N THR A 8 14.46 8.56 11.78
CA THR A 8 14.07 7.19 12.05
C THR A 8 13.44 6.68 10.76
N ASN A 9 14.22 5.95 9.98
CA ASN A 9 13.66 5.27 8.81
C ASN A 9 12.67 4.23 9.31
N VAL A 10 11.51 4.18 8.67
CA VAL A 10 10.47 3.20 8.92
C VAL A 10 10.75 1.96 8.07
N LEU A 11 10.70 0.77 8.67
CA LEU A 11 10.75 -0.49 7.95
C LEU A 11 9.34 -0.88 7.49
N CYS A 12 9.24 -1.38 6.26
CA CYS A 12 7.97 -1.75 5.64
C CYS A 12 8.10 -3.12 4.99
N TYR A 13 6.99 -3.86 4.91
CA TYR A 13 6.96 -5.08 4.11
C TYR A 13 7.08 -4.73 2.62
N LEU A 14 7.93 -5.47 1.92
CA LEU A 14 8.08 -5.41 0.47
C LEU A 14 7.53 -6.72 -0.12
N TYR A 15 6.54 -6.61 -0.99
CA TYR A 15 6.01 -7.74 -1.72
C TYR A 15 5.23 -7.26 -2.93
N HIS A 16 5.35 -7.96 -4.05
CA HIS A 16 4.55 -7.68 -5.23
C HIS A 16 4.02 -8.98 -5.80
N GLU A 17 2.73 -9.00 -6.09
CA GLU A 17 2.10 -10.04 -6.89
C GLU A 17 1.03 -9.38 -7.75
N ILE A 18 1.41 -9.08 -8.99
CA ILE A 18 0.58 -8.38 -9.94
C ILE A 18 0.49 -9.17 -11.25
N TRP A 19 -0.65 -9.04 -11.92
CA TRP A 19 -0.91 -9.55 -13.25
C TRP A 19 -1.16 -8.38 -14.18
N GLU A 20 -0.43 -8.32 -15.28
CA GLU A 20 -0.57 -7.30 -16.32
C GLU A 20 -0.24 -7.94 -17.67
N ASP A 21 -1.07 -7.69 -18.69
CA ASP A 21 -0.93 -8.29 -20.03
C ASP A 21 -0.77 -9.83 -20.02
N GLY A 22 -1.50 -10.49 -19.11
CA GLY A 22 -1.45 -11.95 -18.95
C GLY A 22 -0.16 -12.49 -18.35
N ARG A 23 0.73 -11.63 -17.85
CA ARG A 23 1.98 -12.01 -17.20
C ARG A 23 1.91 -11.71 -15.72
N LYS A 24 2.44 -12.63 -14.91
CA LYS A 24 2.63 -12.43 -13.48
C LYS A 24 3.98 -11.76 -13.25
N LEU A 25 4.01 -10.64 -12.55
CA LEU A 25 5.21 -10.07 -11.96
C LEU A 25 5.15 -10.30 -10.46
N GLN A 26 6.19 -10.93 -9.92
CA GLN A 26 6.26 -11.27 -8.51
C GLN A 26 7.62 -10.87 -7.94
N ILE A 27 7.61 -10.21 -6.80
CA ILE A 27 8.79 -9.93 -5.97
C ILE A 27 8.59 -10.72 -4.67
N SER A 28 9.60 -11.51 -4.32
CA SER A 28 9.60 -12.30 -3.08
C SER A 28 9.43 -11.40 -1.85
N PRO A 29 8.77 -11.88 -0.79
CA PRO A 29 8.63 -11.11 0.44
C PRO A 29 9.99 -10.69 1.00
N ASP A 30 10.12 -9.41 1.35
CA ASP A 30 11.31 -8.82 1.95
C ASP A 30 10.91 -7.60 2.81
N ILE A 31 11.90 -6.86 3.31
CA ILE A 31 11.74 -5.61 4.04
C ILE A 31 12.45 -4.49 3.30
N CYS A 32 11.78 -3.35 3.16
CA CYS A 32 12.39 -2.12 2.67
C CYS A 32 12.44 -1.06 3.79
N SER A 33 13.32 -0.08 3.62
CA SER A 33 13.46 1.06 4.53
C SER A 33 13.04 2.34 3.83
N SER A 34 12.10 3.07 4.44
CA SER A 34 11.54 4.32 3.96
C SER A 34 11.84 5.44 4.94
N ASN A 35 12.04 6.65 4.44
CA ASN A 35 12.21 7.81 5.31
C ASN A 35 10.88 8.37 5.85
N ARG A 36 9.72 7.85 5.43
CA ARG A 36 8.43 8.41 5.83
C ARG A 36 7.21 7.49 5.81
N TYR A 37 7.03 6.68 4.76
CA TYR A 37 5.81 5.88 4.60
C TYR A 37 6.05 4.44 4.21
N CYS A 38 5.19 3.57 4.72
CA CYS A 38 4.88 2.28 4.13
C CYS A 38 3.64 2.41 3.27
N VAL A 39 3.64 1.71 2.13
CA VAL A 39 2.52 1.68 1.19
C VAL A 39 2.00 0.26 1.02
N SER A 40 0.69 0.13 0.83
CA SER A 40 0.04 -1.06 0.30
C SER A 40 -0.95 -0.65 -0.79
N VAL A 41 -1.00 -1.42 -1.87
CA VAL A 41 -1.82 -1.14 -3.05
C VAL A 41 -2.57 -2.40 -3.45
N ILE A 42 -3.86 -2.24 -3.73
CA ILE A 42 -4.69 -3.24 -4.38
C ILE A 42 -4.93 -2.77 -5.81
N TYR A 43 -4.47 -3.57 -6.76
CA TYR A 43 -4.78 -3.37 -8.17
C TYR A 43 -6.03 -4.15 -8.54
N ARG A 44 -7.06 -3.46 -9.03
CA ARG A 44 -8.31 -4.12 -9.45
C ARG A 44 -8.98 -3.38 -10.60
N ASP A 45 -9.01 -4.04 -11.75
CA ASP A 45 -9.73 -3.55 -12.94
C ASP A 45 -10.61 -4.67 -13.53
N PRO A 46 -11.86 -4.37 -13.93
CA PRO A 46 -12.71 -5.33 -14.63
C PRO A 46 -12.13 -5.86 -15.94
N ASN A 47 -11.22 -5.10 -16.58
CA ASN A 47 -10.51 -5.57 -17.76
C ASN A 47 -9.33 -6.48 -17.34
N PRO A 48 -9.34 -7.78 -17.71
CA PRO A 48 -8.32 -8.72 -17.28
C PRO A 48 -6.93 -8.48 -17.89
N VAL A 49 -6.81 -7.67 -18.95
CA VAL A 49 -5.47 -7.31 -19.48
C VAL A 49 -4.79 -6.21 -18.66
N LYS A 50 -5.57 -5.44 -17.90
CA LYS A 50 -5.04 -4.39 -17.04
C LYS A 50 -4.49 -4.96 -15.73
N LYS A 51 -3.69 -4.14 -15.06
CA LYS A 51 -3.05 -4.47 -13.79
C LYS A 51 -4.05 -4.91 -12.73
N ASN A 52 -3.87 -6.11 -12.19
CA ASN A 52 -4.62 -6.68 -11.09
C ASN A 52 -3.66 -7.30 -10.07
N GLY A 53 -4.04 -7.43 -8.80
CA GLY A 53 -3.20 -8.04 -7.75
C GLY A 53 -2.92 -7.08 -6.60
N TYR A 54 -1.77 -7.24 -5.94
CA TYR A 54 -1.42 -6.43 -4.77
C TYR A 54 0.08 -6.17 -4.66
N SER A 55 0.40 -5.10 -3.94
CA SER A 55 1.75 -4.61 -3.73
C SER A 55 1.89 -4.01 -2.34
N MET A 56 3.06 -4.17 -1.74
CA MET A 56 3.48 -3.57 -0.48
C MET A 56 4.90 -3.07 -0.64
N GLY A 57 5.23 -1.92 -0.07
CA GLY A 57 6.60 -1.42 -0.12
C GLY A 57 6.81 -0.08 0.56
N CYS A 58 7.82 0.63 0.09
CA CYS A 58 8.26 1.93 0.55
C CYS A 58 8.06 2.91 -0.60
N ASP A 59 7.00 3.72 -0.55
CA ASP A 59 6.76 4.76 -1.56
C ASP A 59 6.43 6.08 -0.88
N ARG A 60 7.16 7.13 -1.28
CA ARG A 60 6.96 8.50 -0.79
C ARG A 60 6.06 9.28 -1.72
N VAL A 61 6.20 9.10 -3.03
CA VAL A 61 5.57 9.98 -4.03
C VAL A 61 4.06 9.80 -3.97
N ASP A 62 3.61 8.54 -3.98
CA ASP A 62 2.20 8.21 -3.94
C ASP A 62 1.54 8.53 -2.58
N CYS A 63 2.34 8.64 -1.51
CA CYS A 63 1.86 8.83 -0.14
C CYS A 63 2.00 10.26 0.40
N ASP A 64 2.78 11.14 -0.23
CA ASP A 64 2.93 12.54 0.21
C ASP A 64 1.57 13.27 0.18
N GLU A 65 0.70 12.95 -0.79
CA GLU A 65 -0.65 13.53 -0.89
C GLU A 65 -1.56 13.16 0.29
N SER A 66 -1.28 12.06 0.99
CA SER A 66 -2.08 11.62 2.15
C SER A 66 -1.99 12.56 3.36
N ASP A 67 -0.98 13.45 3.39
CA ASP A 67 -0.81 14.50 4.40
C ASP A 67 -1.35 15.88 3.95
N GLY A 68 -1.78 16.00 2.69
CA GLY A 68 -2.13 17.28 2.05
C GLY A 68 -3.56 17.77 2.33
N VAL A 69 -3.91 18.93 1.78
CA VAL A 69 -5.24 19.57 1.91
C VAL A 69 -6.33 18.77 1.18
N ASP A 70 -5.95 18.02 0.14
CA ASP A 70 -6.81 17.05 -0.57
C ASP A 70 -6.96 15.71 0.17
N ALA A 71 -6.58 15.68 1.46
CA ALA A 71 -6.87 14.62 2.42
C ALA A 71 -8.36 14.21 2.48
N ALA A 72 -9.29 15.00 1.95
CA ALA A 72 -10.71 14.67 1.90
C ALA A 72 -11.00 13.39 1.09
N GLU A 73 -10.20 13.07 0.07
CA GLU A 73 -10.31 11.81 -0.68
C GLU A 73 -9.66 10.62 0.05
N TRP A 74 -8.86 10.89 1.08
CA TRP A 74 -8.16 9.91 1.89
C TRP A 74 -8.97 9.55 3.13
N ARG A 75 -9.51 8.34 3.13
CA ARG A 75 -10.23 7.76 4.25
C ARG A 75 -9.24 7.25 5.31
N SER A 76 -9.33 7.77 6.52
CA SER A 76 -8.56 7.28 7.67
C SER A 76 -9.17 5.98 8.22
N LEU A 77 -8.31 5.00 8.50
CA LEU A 77 -8.63 3.76 9.20
C LEU A 77 -8.14 3.83 10.66
N THR A 78 -8.60 2.89 11.48
CA THR A 78 -8.40 2.88 12.94
C THR A 78 -6.95 2.69 13.41
N ASP A 79 -6.06 2.27 12.51
CA ASP A 79 -4.64 1.97 12.75
C ASP A 79 -3.70 3.10 12.30
N GLY A 80 -4.25 4.24 11.85
CA GLY A 80 -3.46 5.34 11.28
C GLY A 80 -3.09 5.12 9.82
N MET A 81 -3.63 4.08 9.17
CA MET A 81 -3.59 3.92 7.73
C MET A 81 -4.57 4.88 7.05
N ARG A 82 -4.16 5.46 5.94
CA ARG A 82 -4.97 6.35 5.11
C ARG A 82 -5.08 5.77 3.74
N CYS A 83 -6.31 5.56 3.26
CA CYS A 83 -6.56 4.92 1.97
C CYS A 83 -7.33 5.81 1.01
N ARG A 84 -7.01 5.72 -0.27
CA ARG A 84 -7.73 6.41 -1.35
C ARG A 84 -7.87 5.49 -2.55
N LYS A 85 -9.04 5.53 -3.19
CA LYS A 85 -9.24 4.91 -4.50
C LYS A 85 -8.62 5.77 -5.59
N HIS A 86 -7.81 5.18 -6.47
CA HIS A 86 -7.21 5.90 -7.58
C HIS A 86 -7.20 5.05 -8.84
N HIS A 87 -7.46 5.69 -9.98
CA HIS A 87 -7.66 5.01 -11.27
C HIS A 87 -6.39 4.37 -11.82
N ASP A 88 -5.21 4.86 -11.42
CA ASP A 88 -3.91 4.26 -11.76
C ASP A 88 -3.74 2.84 -11.21
N TYR A 89 -4.47 2.51 -10.14
CA TYR A 89 -4.50 1.17 -9.56
C TYR A 89 -5.67 0.33 -10.10
N GLY A 90 -6.35 0.81 -11.14
CA GLY A 90 -7.54 0.19 -11.74
C GLY A 90 -8.85 0.82 -11.26
N ARG A 91 -9.96 0.54 -11.97
CA ARG A 91 -11.28 1.15 -11.65
C ARG A 91 -11.77 0.90 -10.23
N GLN A 92 -11.28 -0.15 -9.59
CA GLN A 92 -11.60 -0.52 -8.21
C GLN A 92 -10.33 -0.61 -7.35
N GLY A 93 -9.23 -0.04 -7.83
CA GLY A 93 -7.97 -0.01 -7.11
C GLY A 93 -7.98 0.95 -5.94
N GLU A 94 -7.12 0.67 -4.97
CA GLU A 94 -6.96 1.46 -3.75
C GLU A 94 -5.49 1.46 -3.34
N ILE A 95 -5.01 2.61 -2.89
CA ILE A 95 -3.72 2.78 -2.24
C ILE A 95 -3.96 3.12 -0.78
N CYS A 96 -3.14 2.57 0.10
CA CYS A 96 -3.12 2.84 1.52
C CYS A 96 -1.70 3.19 1.99
N CYS A 97 -1.59 4.24 2.79
CA CYS A 97 -0.34 4.79 3.30
C CYS A 97 -0.37 4.84 4.82
N CYS A 98 0.75 4.52 5.46
CA CYS A 98 0.90 4.56 6.91
C CYS A 98 2.36 4.87 7.29
N LYS A 99 2.60 5.29 8.54
CA LYS A 99 3.91 5.79 9.01
C LYS A 99 4.52 4.99 10.16
N GLN A 100 3.89 3.89 10.55
CA GLN A 100 4.35 3.04 11.64
C GLN A 100 5.18 1.89 11.07
N GLU A 101 6.08 1.32 11.87
CA GLU A 101 6.85 0.14 11.48
C GLU A 101 5.92 -0.99 11.02
N LEU A 102 6.21 -1.55 9.83
CA LEU A 102 5.55 -2.74 9.29
C LEU A 102 4.02 -2.63 9.17
N CYS A 103 3.48 -1.41 9.10
CA CYS A 103 2.04 -1.16 9.13
C CYS A 103 1.31 -1.55 7.83
N ASN A 104 2.03 -1.78 6.73
CA ASN A 104 1.44 -2.10 5.43
C ASN A 104 0.99 -3.56 5.28
N ALA A 105 0.98 -4.34 6.37
CA ALA A 105 0.52 -5.74 6.38
C ALA A 105 -0.98 -5.94 6.13
N VAL A 106 -1.80 -4.90 6.30
CA VAL A 106 -3.29 -5.00 6.35
C VAL A 106 -3.90 -5.58 5.06
N VAL A 107 -3.29 -5.31 3.91
CA VAL A 107 -3.78 -5.84 2.62
C VAL A 107 -3.58 -7.36 2.51
N ALA A 108 -2.55 -7.92 3.18
CA ALA A 108 -2.32 -9.36 3.18
C ALA A 108 -3.45 -10.13 3.89
N LEU A 109 -4.06 -9.56 4.95
CA LEU A 109 -5.11 -10.23 5.72
C LEU A 109 -6.46 -10.30 4.97
N ILE A 110 -6.78 -9.27 4.16
CA ILE A 110 -8.05 -9.20 3.42
C ILE A 110 -8.06 -10.13 2.20
N ILE A 111 -6.89 -10.40 1.60
CA ILE A 111 -6.78 -11.24 0.40
C ILE A 111 -6.60 -12.73 0.75
N VAL A 112 -5.90 -13.05 1.85
CA VAL A 112 -5.67 -14.45 2.26
C VAL A 112 -6.91 -15.06 2.93
N PHE A 113 -7.76 -14.25 3.56
CA PHE A 113 -9.02 -14.70 4.15
C PHE A 113 -10.21 -13.99 3.50
N PRO A 114 -10.80 -14.55 2.41
CA PRO A 114 -12.15 -14.16 2.07
C PRO A 114 -13.06 -14.43 3.28
N PRO A 115 -14.05 -13.57 3.60
CA PRO A 115 -14.94 -13.72 4.76
C PRO A 115 -15.88 -14.94 4.70
N PHE A 116 -15.63 -15.89 3.78
CA PHE A 116 -16.42 -17.09 3.58
C PHE A 116 -16.04 -18.27 4.50
N PHE A 117 -15.11 -18.10 5.44
CA PHE A 117 -14.69 -19.17 6.37
C PHE A 117 -15.19 -19.02 7.82
N LEU A 118 -16.19 -18.16 8.07
CA LEU A 118 -16.81 -17.97 9.40
C LEU A 118 -18.32 -18.25 9.42
N LEU A 119 -18.81 -19.14 8.55
CA LEU A 119 -20.18 -19.69 8.61
C LEU A 119 -20.16 -21.21 8.46
#